data_AF-A0A850M661-F1
#
_entry.id   AF-A0A850M661-F1
#
_cell.length_a   1.000
_cell.length_b   1.000
_cell.length_c   1.000
_cell.angle_alpha   90.00
_cell.angle_beta   90.00
_cell.angle_gamma   90.00
#
_symmetry.space_group_name_H-M   'P 1'
#
loop_
_entity.id
_entity.type
_entity.pdbx_description
1 polymer ?
#
loop_
_entity_poly.entity_id
_entity_poly.type
_entity_poly.pdbx_seq_one_letter_code
_entity_poly.pdbx_strand_id
1 'polypeptide(L)'
;MVKSRTFEQPRYNGTCYTIEFSERPKCTHCEKPMKVVSHSKPVMRIGLGENYEISITYYRCGHPFCPGARDPLTRPPNPYCADHDEYDYEVKAKVCELRWSRRLTYEEIEEEMDRLYGIKINHSAIEIVLKMYELGCAEKYRPEYIEKIHSRGGVLL
;
A
#
# COMPACT_ATOMS: atom_id res chain seq x y z
N MET A 1 2.29 35.05 -6.18
CA MET A 1 1.33 34.30 -5.35
C MET A 1 0.60 33.31 -6.25
N VAL A 2 1.07 32.06 -6.30
CA VAL A 2 0.40 31.00 -7.07
C VAL A 2 -0.79 30.55 -6.23
N LYS A 3 -2.02 30.81 -6.70
CA LYS A 3 -3.24 30.27 -6.10
C LYS A 3 -3.09 28.75 -6.08
N SER A 4 -2.90 28.17 -4.89
CA SER A 4 -3.04 26.74 -4.69
C SER A 4 -4.48 26.40 -5.05
N ARG A 5 -4.70 25.81 -6.23
CA ARG A 5 -5.92 25.06 -6.48
C ARG A 5 -5.85 23.89 -5.50
N THR A 6 -6.41 24.07 -4.31
CA THR A 6 -6.89 22.95 -3.52
C THR A 6 -7.96 22.29 -4.38
N PHE A 7 -7.53 21.31 -5.19
CA PHE A 7 -8.46 20.29 -5.64
C PHE A 7 -8.97 19.66 -4.34
N GLU A 8 -10.15 20.08 -3.89
CA GLU A 8 -10.88 19.35 -2.85
C GLU A 8 -11.06 17.94 -3.40
N GLN A 9 -10.19 17.05 -2.95
CA GLN A 9 -10.25 15.65 -3.32
C GLN A 9 -11.54 15.10 -2.71
N PRO A 10 -12.42 14.46 -3.50
CA PRO A 10 -13.67 13.92 -2.98
C PRO A 10 -13.35 12.99 -1.81
N ARG A 11 -14.17 13.01 -0.75
CA ARG A 11 -14.02 12.14 0.44
C ARG A 11 -12.75 12.36 1.28
N TYR A 12 -12.03 13.46 1.09
CA TYR A 12 -10.94 13.86 1.99
C TYR A 12 -11.47 14.75 3.13
N ASN A 13 -11.19 14.39 4.37
CA ASN A 13 -11.64 15.11 5.57
C ASN A 13 -10.48 15.74 6.37
N GLY A 14 -9.29 15.86 5.78
CA GLY A 14 -8.11 16.40 6.46
C GLY A 14 -7.29 15.36 7.22
N THR A 15 -7.59 14.07 7.08
CA THR A 15 -6.87 13.00 7.76
C THR A 15 -5.48 12.78 7.17
N CYS A 16 -4.45 12.84 8.02
CA CYS A 16 -3.06 12.58 7.64
C CYS A 16 -2.42 11.58 8.60
N TYR A 17 -2.00 10.44 8.06
CA TYR A 17 -1.28 9.41 8.79
C TYR A 17 0.23 9.63 8.65
N THR A 18 0.93 9.71 9.78
CA THR A 18 2.39 9.67 9.79
C THR A 18 2.84 8.24 10.06
N ILE A 19 3.57 7.66 9.10
CA ILE A 19 4.15 6.33 9.23
C ILE A 19 5.48 6.46 9.95
N GLU A 20 5.53 5.87 11.14
CA GLU A 20 6.70 5.79 12.00
C GLU A 20 6.87 4.37 12.54
N PHE A 21 8.08 4.05 13.01
CA PHE A 21 8.27 2.82 13.76
C PHE A 21 7.61 2.95 15.14
N SER A 22 7.05 1.86 15.65
CA SER A 22 6.54 1.80 17.04
C SER A 22 7.62 2.10 18.07
N GLU A 23 8.87 1.69 17.78
CA GLU A 23 10.05 2.03 18.56
C GLU A 23 11.13 2.64 17.67
N ARG A 24 11.92 3.58 18.23
CA ARG A 24 13.01 4.22 17.49
C ARG A 24 13.97 3.17 16.95
N PRO A 25 14.22 3.13 15.61
CA PRO A 25 15.14 2.16 15.05
C PRO A 25 16.55 2.41 15.59
N LYS A 26 17.30 1.33 15.83
CA LYS A 26 18.68 1.38 16.29
C LYS A 26 19.64 1.36 15.09
N CYS A 27 20.75 2.09 15.19
CA CYS A 27 21.79 2.06 14.18
C CYS A 27 22.47 0.69 14.11
N THR A 28 22.62 0.14 12.91
CA THR A 28 23.33 -1.12 12.66
C THR A 28 24.81 -1.09 13.04
N HIS A 29 25.42 0.11 13.14
CA HIS A 29 26.85 0.27 13.43
C HIS A 29 27.16 0.53 14.91
N CYS A 30 26.32 1.29 15.61
CA CYS A 30 26.58 1.68 17.00
C CYS A 30 25.48 1.31 17.99
N GLU A 31 24.41 0.66 17.51
CA GLU A 31 23.25 0.19 18.29
C GLU A 31 22.48 1.27 19.06
N LYS A 32 22.87 2.54 18.91
CA LYS A 32 22.18 3.69 19.50
C LYS A 32 20.91 4.02 18.72
N PRO A 33 19.87 4.57 19.39
CA PRO A 33 18.66 5.04 18.72
C PRO A 33 18.98 6.08 17.64
N MET A 34 18.37 5.92 16.47
CA MET A 34 18.47 6.88 15.38
C MET A 34 17.64 8.15 15.65
N LYS A 35 18.05 9.25 15.03
CA LYS A 35 17.27 10.50 15.03
C LYS A 35 16.37 10.57 13.81
N VAL A 36 15.24 11.28 13.95
CA VAL A 36 14.42 11.69 12.82
C VAL A 36 15.19 12.76 12.07
N VAL A 37 15.28 12.60 10.75
CA VAL A 37 15.98 13.53 9.85
C VAL A 37 14.98 14.40 9.11
N SER A 38 13.92 13.79 8.58
CA SER A 38 12.93 14.45 7.76
C SER A 38 11.63 13.63 7.71
N HIS A 39 10.59 14.25 7.17
CA HIS A 39 9.35 13.61 6.79
C HIS A 39 9.16 13.73 5.27
N SER A 40 8.53 12.74 4.64
CA SER A 40 8.10 12.89 3.26
C SER A 40 7.04 13.98 3.17
N LYS A 41 6.91 14.61 2.00
CA LYS A 41 5.72 15.41 1.72
C LYS A 41 4.49 14.51 1.87
N PRO A 42 3.39 15.02 2.45
CA PRO A 42 2.13 14.30 2.48
C PRO A 42 1.71 13.96 1.04
N VAL A 43 1.37 12.70 0.80
CA VAL A 43 0.88 12.22 -0.49
C VAL A 43 -0.53 11.65 -0.29
N MET A 44 -1.45 12.04 -1.15
CA MET A 44 -2.83 11.57 -1.11
C MET A 44 -2.92 10.08 -1.46
N ARG A 45 -3.82 9.38 -0.77
CA ARG A 45 -4.20 8.00 -1.03
C ARG A 45 -5.71 7.87 -1.08
N ILE A 46 -6.16 7.01 -1.98
CA ILE A 46 -7.56 6.65 -2.11
C ILE A 46 -7.82 5.45 -1.21
N GLY A 47 -8.56 5.70 -0.12
CA GLY A 47 -8.95 4.67 0.83
C GLY A 47 -10.38 4.19 0.64
N LEU A 48 -10.69 3.03 1.21
CA LEU A 48 -12.01 2.42 1.09
C LEU A 48 -13.10 3.23 1.80
N GLY A 49 -12.81 3.73 3.01
CA GLY A 49 -13.72 4.57 3.79
C GLY A 49 -13.61 6.05 3.43
N GLU A 50 -12.40 6.57 3.42
CA GLU A 50 -12.08 7.98 3.15
C GLU A 50 -10.76 8.10 2.38
N ASN A 51 -10.55 9.24 1.74
CA ASN A 51 -9.23 9.59 1.23
C ASN A 51 -8.41 10.19 2.36
N TYR A 52 -7.09 9.97 2.34
CA TYR A 52 -6.21 10.42 3.40
C TYR A 52 -4.80 10.70 2.88
N GLU A 53 -4.06 11.51 3.62
CA GLU A 53 -2.65 11.76 3.37
C GLU A 53 -1.76 10.79 4.12
N ILE A 54 -0.66 10.39 3.49
CA ILE A 54 0.43 9.66 4.14
C ILE A 54 1.70 10.51 4.14
N SER A 55 2.35 10.61 5.30
CA SER A 55 3.73 11.10 5.44
C SER A 55 4.61 10.02 6.05
N ILE A 56 5.81 9.81 5.51
CA ILE A 56 6.76 8.80 5.99
C ILE A 56 7.88 9.49 6.76
N THR A 57 8.16 9.00 7.97
CA THR A 57 9.28 9.50 8.78
C THR A 57 10.58 8.82 8.39
N TYR A 58 11.61 9.61 8.13
CA TYR A 58 12.96 9.13 7.78
C TYR A 58 13.93 9.27 8.95
N TYR A 59 14.70 8.21 9.17
CA TYR A 59 15.63 8.06 10.28
C TYR A 59 17.07 7.91 9.78
N ARG A 60 18.02 8.37 10.59
CA ARG A 60 19.45 8.12 10.39
C ARG A 60 20.19 8.18 11.72
N CYS A 61 21.35 7.55 11.78
CA CYS A 61 22.23 7.68 12.94
C CYS A 61 22.62 9.16 13.14
N GLY A 62 22.44 9.65 14.37
CA GLY A 62 22.85 11.00 14.78
C GLY A 62 24.13 11.03 15.60
N HIS A 63 24.76 9.88 15.87
CA HIS A 63 25.90 9.80 16.78
C HIS A 63 27.19 10.30 16.11
N PRO A 64 27.98 11.17 16.78
CA PRO A 64 29.24 11.66 16.22
C PRO A 64 30.17 10.51 15.82
N PHE A 65 30.84 10.66 14.67
CA PHE A 65 31.82 9.72 14.13
C PHE A 65 31.30 8.29 13.82
N CYS A 66 29.99 8.04 13.94
CA CYS A 66 29.42 6.76 13.53
C CYS A 66 29.29 6.68 11.99
N PRO A 67 29.75 5.59 11.33
CA PRO A 67 29.59 5.39 9.88
C PRO A 67 28.12 5.47 9.43
N GLY A 68 27.19 5.03 10.29
CA GLY A 68 25.75 5.08 10.01
C GLY A 68 25.16 6.48 9.80
N ALA A 69 25.91 7.55 10.08
CA ALA A 69 25.53 8.91 9.70
C ALA A 69 25.63 9.16 8.18
N ARG A 70 26.26 8.26 7.42
CA ARG A 70 26.38 8.31 5.95
C ARG A 70 25.49 7.30 5.22
N ASP A 71 24.87 6.37 5.95
CA ASP A 71 23.98 5.37 5.38
C ASP A 71 22.72 5.99 4.74
N PRO A 72 22.09 5.29 3.78
CA PRO A 72 20.76 5.66 3.29
C PRO A 72 19.76 5.86 4.44
N LEU A 73 18.76 6.71 4.21
CA LEU A 73 17.72 6.96 5.21
C LEU A 73 16.94 5.67 5.47
N THR A 74 16.77 5.33 6.74
CA THR A 74 15.89 4.23 7.17
C THR A 74 14.47 4.74 7.24
N ARG A 75 13.51 3.97 6.73
CA ARG A 75 12.07 4.27 6.84
C ARG A 75 11.30 3.03 7.31
N PRO A 76 10.18 3.21 8.01
CA PRO A 76 9.28 2.11 8.32
C PRO A 76 8.61 1.56 7.04
N PRO A 77 8.22 0.27 7.03
CA PRO A 77 7.36 -0.26 5.99
C PRO A 77 5.99 0.46 6.04
N ASN A 78 5.40 0.69 4.87
CA ASN A 78 4.08 1.29 4.78
C ASN A 78 2.99 0.21 4.91
N PRO A 79 2.12 0.25 5.95
CA PRO A 79 1.10 -0.76 6.13
C PRO A 79 -0.13 -0.55 5.22
N TYR A 80 -0.25 0.62 4.58
CA TYR A 80 -1.47 1.03 3.89
C TYR A 80 -1.41 0.82 2.37
N CYS A 81 -0.26 1.00 1.74
CA CYS A 81 -0.11 0.86 0.29
C CYS A 81 1.34 0.57 -0.10
N ALA A 82 1.57 0.07 -1.32
CA ALA A 82 2.93 -0.07 -1.81
C ALA A 82 3.52 1.30 -2.19
N ASP A 83 4.81 1.32 -2.48
CA ASP A 83 5.46 2.52 -3.01
C ASP A 83 4.81 2.92 -4.34
N HIS A 84 4.52 4.21 -4.50
CA HIS A 84 3.91 4.82 -5.69
C HIS A 84 2.46 4.42 -6.03
N ASP A 85 1.84 3.54 -5.25
CA ASP A 85 0.41 3.21 -5.41
C ASP A 85 -0.49 4.39 -5.02
N GLU A 86 -1.57 4.58 -5.77
CA GLU A 86 -2.62 5.56 -5.47
C GLU A 86 -3.68 4.99 -4.51
N TYR A 87 -4.07 3.73 -4.72
CA TYR A 87 -5.07 3.01 -3.94
C TYR A 87 -4.44 2.28 -2.75
N ASP A 88 -5.10 2.35 -1.60
CA ASP A 88 -4.72 1.57 -0.44
C ASP A 88 -4.96 0.06 -0.64
N TYR A 89 -4.41 -0.76 0.25
CA TYR A 89 -4.57 -2.21 0.19
C TYR A 89 -6.01 -2.67 0.42
N GLU A 90 -6.85 -1.90 1.13
CA GLU A 90 -8.25 -2.26 1.38
C GLU A 90 -9.11 -2.12 0.11
N VAL A 91 -8.89 -1.06 -0.68
CA VAL A 91 -9.50 -0.88 -1.99
C VAL A 91 -9.09 -2.03 -2.91
N LYS A 92 -7.81 -2.40 -2.92
CA LYS A 92 -7.31 -3.54 -3.71
C LYS A 92 -7.97 -4.85 -3.28
N ALA A 93 -8.08 -5.09 -1.97
CA ALA A 93 -8.74 -6.27 -1.44
C ALA A 93 -10.24 -6.30 -1.80
N LYS A 94 -10.91 -5.14 -1.79
CA LYS A 94 -12.32 -5.02 -2.18
C LYS A 94 -12.53 -5.37 -3.66
N VAL A 95 -11.68 -4.87 -4.55
CA VAL A 95 -11.72 -5.22 -5.99
C VAL A 95 -11.59 -6.73 -6.18
N CYS A 96 -10.65 -7.37 -5.49
CA CYS A 96 -10.47 -8.82 -5.53
C CYS A 96 -11.69 -9.59 -5.00
N GLU A 97 -12.31 -9.14 -3.91
CA GLU A 97 -13.53 -9.75 -3.36
C GLU A 97 -14.70 -9.66 -4.34
N LEU A 98 -14.94 -8.48 -4.92
CA LEU A 98 -15.98 -8.29 -5.93
C LEU A 98 -15.75 -9.21 -7.15
N ARG A 99 -14.51 -9.38 -7.59
CA ARG A 99 -14.18 -10.25 -8.72
C ARG A 99 -14.36 -11.74 -8.40
N TRP A 100 -13.83 -12.23 -7.30
CA TRP A 100 -13.75 -13.68 -7.08
C TRP A 100 -14.89 -14.24 -6.23
N SER A 101 -15.38 -13.50 -5.25
CA SER A 101 -16.50 -13.92 -4.42
C SER A 101 -17.82 -13.66 -5.13
N ARG A 102 -17.98 -12.48 -5.76
CA ARG A 102 -19.23 -12.07 -6.41
C ARG A 102 -19.27 -12.28 -7.91
N ARG A 103 -18.15 -12.68 -8.53
CA ARG A 103 -18.02 -12.99 -9.96
C ARG A 103 -18.38 -11.82 -10.88
N LEU A 104 -18.22 -10.60 -10.40
CA LEU A 104 -18.55 -9.40 -11.18
C LEU A 104 -17.61 -9.23 -12.39
N THR A 105 -18.14 -8.65 -13.47
CA THR A 105 -17.34 -8.12 -14.58
C THR A 105 -16.60 -6.87 -14.14
N TYR A 106 -15.72 -6.34 -15.00
CA TYR A 106 -14.92 -5.18 -14.62
C TYR A 106 -15.79 -3.92 -14.56
N GLU A 107 -16.74 -3.80 -15.49
CA GLU A 107 -17.74 -2.73 -15.52
C GLU A 107 -18.61 -2.76 -14.26
N GLU A 108 -19.08 -3.94 -13.86
CA GLU A 108 -19.85 -4.10 -12.62
C GLU A 108 -19.02 -3.76 -11.38
N ILE A 109 -17.70 -4.01 -11.39
CA ILE A 109 -16.80 -3.61 -10.30
C ILE A 109 -16.67 -2.08 -10.26
N GLU A 110 -16.48 -1.41 -11.39
CA GLU A 110 -16.43 0.06 -11.46
C GLU A 110 -17.71 0.68 -10.91
N GLU A 111 -18.86 0.20 -11.37
CA GLU A 111 -20.18 0.67 -10.92
C GLU A 111 -20.39 0.44 -9.42
N GLU A 112 -20.04 -0.74 -8.92
CA GLU A 112 -20.22 -1.09 -7.51
C GLU A 112 -19.28 -0.28 -6.60
N MET A 113 -18.06 -0.01 -7.04
CA MET A 113 -17.08 0.80 -6.30
C MET A 113 -17.50 2.27 -6.22
N ASP A 114 -18.03 2.84 -7.31
CA ASP A 114 -18.57 4.20 -7.28
C ASP A 114 -19.86 4.27 -6.44
N ARG A 115 -20.77 3.31 -6.62
CA ARG A 115 -22.06 3.29 -5.92
C ARG A 115 -21.94 3.11 -4.41
N LEU A 116 -21.07 2.21 -3.95
CA LEU A 116 -20.94 1.89 -2.52
C LEU A 116 -19.93 2.78 -1.79
N TYR A 117 -18.85 3.18 -2.47
CA TYR A 117 -17.72 3.86 -1.84
C TYR A 117 -17.40 5.21 -2.48
N GLY A 118 -18.06 5.61 -3.57
CA GLY A 118 -17.70 6.82 -4.31
C GLY A 118 -16.29 6.78 -4.89
N ILE A 119 -15.79 5.57 -5.22
CA ILE A 119 -14.45 5.35 -5.77
C ILE A 119 -14.57 5.12 -7.28
N LYS A 120 -14.05 6.07 -8.05
CA LYS A 120 -13.91 5.95 -9.51
C LYS A 120 -12.62 5.25 -9.86
N ILE A 121 -12.62 3.93 -9.75
CA ILE A 121 -11.54 3.09 -10.26
C ILE A 121 -11.76 2.81 -11.75
N ASN A 122 -10.69 2.71 -12.53
CA ASN A 122 -10.78 2.38 -13.95
C ASN A 122 -10.39 0.92 -14.23
N HIS A 123 -10.80 0.43 -15.39
CA HIS A 123 -10.56 -0.91 -15.89
C HIS A 123 -9.09 -1.34 -15.79
N SER A 124 -8.16 -0.47 -16.19
CA SER A 124 -6.72 -0.76 -16.13
C SER A 124 -6.22 -0.96 -14.71
N ALA A 125 -6.69 -0.16 -13.75
CA ALA A 125 -6.35 -0.30 -12.35
C ALA A 125 -6.92 -1.61 -11.77
N ILE A 126 -8.17 -1.95 -12.10
CA ILE A 126 -8.77 -3.24 -11.73
C ILE A 126 -7.93 -4.40 -12.25
N GLU A 127 -7.56 -4.37 -13.54
CA GLU A 127 -6.76 -5.43 -14.16
C GLU A 127 -5.40 -5.60 -13.48
N ILE A 128 -4.70 -4.51 -13.17
CA ILE A 128 -3.42 -4.53 -12.47
C ILE A 128 -3.59 -5.14 -11.08
N VAL A 129 -4.61 -4.74 -10.32
CA VAL A 129 -4.88 -5.27 -8.97
C VAL A 129 -5.11 -6.77 -9.01
N LEU A 130 -5.96 -7.24 -9.92
CA LEU A 130 -6.27 -8.66 -10.06
C LEU A 130 -5.02 -9.46 -10.45
N LYS A 131 -4.25 -9.00 -11.44
CA LYS A 131 -2.99 -9.65 -11.85
C LYS A 131 -1.96 -9.71 -10.73
N MET A 132 -1.77 -8.62 -9.98
CA MET A 132 -0.83 -8.58 -8.86
C MET A 132 -1.17 -9.64 -7.82
N TYR A 133 -2.46 -9.80 -7.52
CA TYR A 133 -2.90 -10.79 -6.55
C TYR A 133 -2.82 -12.21 -7.11
N GLU A 134 -3.14 -12.43 -8.39
CA GLU A 134 -2.92 -13.71 -9.06
C GLU A 134 -1.45 -14.13 -9.03
N LEU A 135 -0.53 -13.20 -9.34
CA LEU A 135 0.92 -13.42 -9.23
C LEU A 135 1.34 -13.70 -7.79
N GLY A 136 0.88 -12.91 -6.83
CA GLY A 136 1.18 -13.12 -5.41
C GLY A 136 0.70 -14.48 -4.91
N CYS A 137 -0.47 -14.93 -5.35
CA CYS A 137 -0.97 -16.27 -5.05
C CYS A 137 -0.18 -17.36 -5.78
N ALA A 138 0.18 -17.10 -7.04
CA ALA A 138 0.98 -17.99 -7.87
C ALA A 138 2.46 -18.08 -7.44
N GLU A 139 2.96 -17.19 -6.59
CA GLU A 139 4.31 -17.32 -6.04
C GLU A 139 4.28 -17.90 -4.63
N LYS A 140 3.35 -17.45 -3.78
CA LYS A 140 3.29 -17.87 -2.38
C LYS A 140 2.58 -19.20 -2.15
N TYR A 141 1.47 -19.45 -2.86
CA TYR A 141 0.62 -20.64 -2.64
C TYR A 141 0.69 -21.65 -3.78
N ARG A 142 1.31 -21.31 -4.92
CA ARG A 142 1.50 -22.24 -6.03
C ARG A 142 2.21 -23.53 -5.64
N PRO A 143 3.23 -23.56 -4.77
CA PRO A 143 3.79 -24.84 -4.33
C PRO A 143 2.72 -25.74 -3.68
N GLU A 144 1.89 -25.18 -2.79
CA GLU A 144 0.81 -25.89 -2.11
C GLU A 144 -0.30 -26.33 -3.08
N TYR A 145 -0.66 -25.50 -4.04
CA TYR A 145 -1.66 -25.85 -5.06
C TYR A 145 -1.14 -26.88 -6.06
N ILE A 146 0.13 -26.81 -6.47
CA ILE A 146 0.77 -27.83 -7.31
C ILE A 146 0.82 -29.16 -6.57
N GLU A 147 1.16 -29.17 -5.28
CA GLU A 147 1.06 -30.38 -4.45
C GLU A 147 -0.36 -30.94 -4.40
N LYS A 148 -1.38 -30.09 -4.23
CA LYS A 148 -2.79 -30.51 -4.28
C LYS A 148 -3.18 -31.07 -5.66
N ILE A 149 -2.69 -30.50 -6.76
CA ILE A 149 -2.93 -31.01 -8.11
C ILE A 149 -2.26 -32.36 -8.32
N HIS A 150 -0.98 -32.50 -7.95
CA HIS A 150 -0.23 -33.75 -8.11
C HIS A 150 -0.81 -34.87 -7.24
N SER A 151 -1.16 -34.58 -5.99
CA SER A 151 -1.80 -35.54 -5.08
C SER A 151 -3.21 -35.97 -5.53
N ARG A 152 -3.84 -35.20 -6.42
CA ARG A 152 -5.17 -35.48 -6.98
C ARG A 152 -5.15 -35.87 -8.46
N GLY A 153 -3.99 -36.28 -8.99
CA GLY A 153 -3.87 -36.79 -10.36
C GLY A 153 -4.13 -35.76 -11.46
N GLY A 154 -3.88 -34.47 -11.19
CA GLY A 154 -4.02 -33.40 -12.19
C GLY A 154 -5.29 -32.56 -12.07
N VAL A 155 -6.15 -32.79 -11.06
CA VAL A 155 -7.43 -32.07 -10.90
C VAL A 155 -7.40 -31.14 -9.68
N LEU A 156 -7.66 -29.85 -9.92
CA LEU A 156 -7.84 -28.84 -8.86
C LEU A 156 -9.33 -28.80 -8.48
N LEU A 157 -9.69 -29.38 -7.32
CA LEU A 157 -11.01 -29.26 -6.68
C LEU A 157 -10.94 -28.31 -5.48
#